data_AF-A0A497L7R3-F1
#
_entry.id   AF-A0A497L7R3-F1
#
_cell.length_a   1.000
_cell.length_b   1.000
_cell.length_c   1.000
_cell.angle_alpha   90.00
_cell.angle_beta   90.00
_cell.angle_gamma   90.00
#
_symmetry.space_group_name_H-M   'P 1'
#
loop_
_entity.id
_entity.type
_entity.pdbx_description
1 polymer ?
#
loop_
_entity_poly.entity_id
_entity_poly.type
_entity_poly.pdbx_seq_one_letter_code
_entity_poly.pdbx_strand_id
1 'polypeptide(L)'
;MKGMELAELAVKKALRMGATEAEAYLQRAETIRVEFAEEIESFKTIDSMGISLRVALGRKIAIYSTSILDESEISEAAAKALKIAQVAPEDPEWRRLNSRFGEAPAEGYRDDALETLDYGEIVEKISSATALVKDHDKGLGRPEDYWRW
;
A
#
# COMPACT_ATOMS: atom_id res chain seq x y z
N MET A 1 14.13 -0.45 12.14
CA MET A 1 14.69 -1.18 10.97
C MET A 1 14.23 -0.46 9.71
N LYS A 2 15.10 -0.29 8.72
CA LYS A 2 14.71 0.22 7.39
C LYS A 2 13.82 -0.81 6.68
N GLY A 3 12.91 -0.36 5.80
CA GLY A 3 11.99 -1.25 5.09
C GLY A 3 12.68 -2.43 4.37
N MET A 4 13.85 -2.18 3.77
CA MET A 4 14.63 -3.22 3.09
C MET A 4 15.12 -4.34 4.04
N GLU A 5 15.48 -3.98 5.28
CA GLU A 5 15.94 -4.93 6.29
C GLU A 5 14.81 -5.90 6.69
N LEU A 6 13.56 -5.41 6.73
CA LEU A 6 12.37 -6.23 7.01
C LEU A 6 12.08 -7.22 5.87
N ALA A 7 12.18 -6.77 4.62
CA ALA A 7 12.01 -7.63 3.45
C ALA A 7 13.06 -8.75 3.42
N GLU A 8 14.33 -8.39 3.63
CA GLU A 8 15.42 -9.37 3.74
C GLU A 8 15.21 -10.37 4.89
N LEU A 9 14.76 -9.87 6.06
CA LEU A 9 14.48 -10.70 7.20
C LEU A 9 13.39 -11.74 6.89
N ALA A 10 12.30 -11.31 6.25
CA ALA A 10 11.20 -12.19 5.86
C ALA A 10 11.67 -13.33 4.95
N VAL A 11 12.44 -13.01 3.92
CA VAL A 11 13.05 -14.00 3.00
C VAL A 11 13.97 -14.95 3.77
N LYS A 12 14.90 -14.42 4.59
CA LYS A 12 15.84 -15.23 5.39
C LYS A 12 15.12 -16.16 6.38
N LYS A 13 14.01 -15.71 6.99
CA LYS A 13 13.22 -16.54 7.91
C LYS A 13 12.50 -17.65 7.14
N ALA A 14 11.84 -17.35 6.02
CA ALA A 14 11.16 -18.34 5.19
C ALA A 14 12.10 -19.45 4.69
N LEU A 15 13.27 -19.06 4.15
CA LEU A 15 14.28 -20.02 3.66
C LEU A 15 14.80 -20.90 4.80
N ARG A 16 15.11 -20.33 5.98
CA ARG A 16 15.54 -21.11 7.15
C ARG A 16 14.47 -22.08 7.66
N MET A 17 13.20 -21.76 7.47
CA MET A 17 12.07 -22.61 7.86
C MET A 17 11.78 -23.73 6.85
N GLY A 18 12.45 -23.75 5.69
CA GLY A 18 12.36 -24.83 4.72
C GLY A 18 11.64 -24.47 3.42
N ALA A 19 11.35 -23.20 3.16
CA ALA A 19 10.93 -22.78 1.83
C ALA A 19 12.07 -23.05 0.83
N THR A 20 11.73 -23.61 -0.33
CA THR A 20 12.67 -23.79 -1.46
C THR A 20 13.03 -22.45 -2.08
N GLU A 21 12.04 -21.56 -2.20
CA GLU A 21 12.21 -20.20 -2.70
C GLU A 21 11.31 -19.23 -1.92
N ALA A 22 11.73 -17.98 -1.80
CA ALA A 22 10.95 -16.94 -1.14
C ALA A 22 11.20 -15.56 -1.78
N GLU A 23 10.16 -14.74 -1.83
CA GLU A 23 10.18 -13.36 -2.31
C GLU A 23 9.36 -12.51 -1.34
N ALA A 24 9.90 -11.35 -0.97
CA ALA A 24 9.21 -10.36 -0.17
C ALA A 24 8.96 -9.10 -1.00
N TYR A 25 7.74 -8.58 -0.93
CA TYR A 25 7.34 -7.30 -1.51
C TYR A 25 6.91 -6.37 -0.38
N LEU A 26 7.62 -5.26 -0.22
CA LEU A 26 7.28 -4.21 0.74
C LEU A 26 6.67 -3.03 0.01
N GLN A 27 5.56 -2.52 0.53
CA GLN A 27 4.93 -1.31 0.04
C GLN A 27 4.72 -0.33 1.20
N ARG A 28 5.03 0.94 0.97
CA ARG A 28 4.61 2.06 1.83
C ARG A 28 3.81 3.05 0.99
N ALA A 29 2.72 3.56 1.53
CA ALA A 29 1.91 4.59 0.92
C ALA A 29 1.44 5.56 2.00
N GLU A 30 1.71 6.84 1.76
CA GLU A 30 1.10 7.94 2.48
C GLU A 30 -0.01 8.51 1.61
N THR A 31 -1.20 8.70 2.19
CA THR A 31 -2.39 9.19 1.48
C THR A 31 -3.03 10.28 2.30
N ILE A 32 -3.17 11.46 1.68
CA ILE A 32 -3.95 12.56 2.23
C ILE A 32 -5.30 12.55 1.54
N ARG A 33 -6.38 12.42 2.31
CA ARG A 33 -7.75 12.45 1.83
C ARG A 33 -8.48 13.63 2.45
N VAL A 34 -9.01 14.50 1.59
CA VAL A 34 -9.85 15.63 1.99
C VAL A 34 -11.23 15.43 1.39
N GLU A 35 -12.25 15.42 2.25
CA GLU A 35 -13.66 15.34 1.87
C GLU A 35 -14.30 16.70 2.14
N PHE A 36 -15.02 17.25 1.18
CA PHE A 36 -15.65 18.56 1.27
C PHE A 36 -16.97 18.61 0.50
N ALA A 37 -17.87 19.47 0.96
CA ALA A 37 -19.07 19.87 0.24
C ALA A 37 -19.04 21.40 0.08
N GLU A 38 -19.74 22.12 0.96
CA GLU A 38 -19.65 23.57 1.04
C GLU A 38 -18.41 24.08 1.78
N GLU A 39 -17.94 23.28 2.72
CA GLU A 39 -16.74 23.45 3.53
C GLU A 39 -16.04 22.09 3.65
N ILE A 40 -14.83 22.08 4.21
CA ILE A 40 -14.10 20.83 4.44
C ILE A 40 -14.79 20.05 5.55
N GLU A 41 -15.27 18.85 5.23
CA GLU A 41 -15.95 17.96 6.17
C GLU A 41 -14.96 17.02 6.87
N SER A 42 -13.92 16.58 6.17
CA SER A 42 -12.90 15.71 6.74
C SER A 42 -11.53 15.91 6.10
N PHE A 43 -10.50 15.79 6.93
CA PHE A 43 -9.09 15.78 6.52
C PHE A 43 -8.40 14.59 7.19
N LYS A 44 -7.97 13.61 6.42
CA LYS A 44 -7.38 12.36 6.91
C LYS A 44 -6.04 12.10 6.26
N THR A 45 -5.02 11.90 7.08
CA THR A 45 -3.73 11.37 6.64
C THR A 45 -3.64 9.89 7.01
N ILE A 46 -3.30 9.06 6.04
CA ILE A 46 -3.16 7.61 6.17
C ILE A 46 -1.73 7.26 5.77
N ASP A 47 -0.89 6.89 6.73
CA ASP A 47 0.40 6.24 6.46
C ASP A 47 0.22 4.73 6.61
N SER A 48 0.47 4.01 5.52
CA SER A 48 0.32 2.57 5.45
C SER A 48 1.62 1.93 4.99
N MET A 49 2.03 0.89 5.69
CA MET A 49 3.16 0.07 5.29
C MET A 49 2.77 -1.40 5.45
N GLY A 50 3.18 -2.23 4.50
CA GLY A 50 2.87 -3.64 4.52
C GLY A 50 3.89 -4.45 3.76
N ILE A 51 3.99 -5.72 4.13
CA ILE A 51 4.84 -6.70 3.48
C ILE A 51 3.98 -7.87 3.01
N SER A 52 4.27 -8.35 1.81
CA SER A 52 3.74 -9.60 1.27
C SER A 52 4.90 -10.56 1.05
N LEU A 53 4.78 -11.77 1.58
CA LEU A 53 5.77 -12.81 1.46
C LEU A 53 5.19 -13.96 0.65
N ARG A 54 5.78 -14.21 -0.52
CA ARG A 54 5.50 -15.36 -1.36
C ARG A 54 6.55 -16.43 -1.12
N VAL A 55 6.13 -17.66 -0.85
CA VAL A 55 7.01 -18.80 -0.63
C VAL A 55 6.64 -19.96 -1.55
N ALA A 56 7.64 -20.72 -1.96
CA ALA A 56 7.48 -22.00 -2.62
C ALA A 56 8.10 -23.12 -1.77
N LEU A 57 7.38 -24.23 -1.62
CA LEU A 57 7.88 -25.50 -1.09
C LEU A 57 7.82 -26.52 -2.24
N GLY A 58 8.94 -26.67 -2.95
CA GLY A 58 8.95 -27.32 -4.25
C GLY A 58 8.03 -26.59 -5.23
N ARG A 59 6.96 -27.26 -5.68
CA ARG A 59 5.93 -26.71 -6.57
C ARG A 59 4.67 -26.22 -5.85
N LYS A 60 4.67 -26.22 -4.52
CA LYS A 60 3.54 -25.72 -3.73
C LYS A 60 3.79 -24.28 -3.34
N ILE A 61 2.88 -23.38 -3.69
CA ILE A 61 3.08 -21.94 -3.55
C ILE A 61 2.08 -21.38 -2.55
N ALA A 62 2.51 -20.41 -1.76
CA ALA A 62 1.63 -19.62 -0.92
C ALA A 62 2.10 -18.17 -0.83
N ILE A 63 1.15 -17.29 -0.53
CA ILE A 63 1.40 -15.89 -0.24
C ILE A 63 0.73 -15.58 1.11
N TYR A 64 1.43 -14.85 1.96
CA TYR A 64 0.87 -14.27 3.18
C TYR A 64 1.30 -12.81 3.29
N SER A 65 0.39 -11.95 3.74
CA SER A 65 0.63 -10.51 3.84
C SER A 65 0.27 -9.99 5.22
N THR A 66 1.01 -9.00 5.71
CA THR A 66 0.77 -8.32 6.98
C THR A 66 1.16 -6.85 6.90
N SER A 67 0.46 -6.02 7.68
CA SER A 67 0.82 -4.62 7.94
C SER A 67 1.54 -4.43 9.30
N ILE A 68 1.76 -5.51 10.06
CA ILE A 68 2.52 -5.47 11.32
C ILE A 68 3.97 -5.86 11.02
N LEU A 69 4.91 -4.96 11.35
CA LEU A 69 6.26 -4.95 10.78
C LEU A 69 7.39 -5.03 11.83
N ASP A 70 7.14 -5.72 12.94
CA ASP A 70 8.18 -6.11 13.88
C ASP A 70 8.77 -7.50 13.55
N GLU A 71 9.94 -7.81 14.09
CA GLU A 71 10.65 -9.06 13.78
C GLU A 71 9.84 -10.33 14.13
N SER A 72 9.07 -10.32 15.23
CA SER A 72 8.24 -11.45 15.63
C SER A 72 7.15 -11.71 14.60
N GLU A 73 6.42 -10.68 14.19
CA GLU A 73 5.37 -10.77 13.17
C GLU A 73 5.90 -11.16 11.80
N ILE A 74 7.09 -10.67 11.41
CA ILE A 74 7.76 -11.11 10.18
C ILE A 74 8.10 -12.61 10.25
N SER A 75 8.58 -13.08 11.40
CA SER A 75 8.88 -14.49 11.59
C SER A 75 7.61 -15.35 11.55
N GLU A 76 6.51 -14.85 12.12
CA GLU A 76 5.21 -15.51 12.08
C GLU A 76 4.61 -15.53 10.68
N ALA A 77 4.71 -14.43 9.93
CA ALA A 77 4.29 -14.33 8.55
C ALA A 77 4.98 -15.39 7.67
N ALA A 78 6.29 -15.59 7.86
CA ALA A 78 7.04 -16.65 7.19
C ALA A 78 6.54 -18.05 7.56
N ALA A 79 6.29 -18.30 8.85
CA ALA A 79 5.76 -19.59 9.30
C ALA A 79 4.35 -19.87 8.77
N LYS A 80 3.48 -18.85 8.73
CA LYS A 80 2.11 -18.94 8.18
C LYS A 80 2.14 -19.21 6.68
N ALA A 81 2.95 -18.47 5.92
CA ALA A 81 3.13 -18.70 4.49
C ALA A 81 3.57 -20.15 4.21
N LEU A 82 4.54 -20.67 4.96
CA LEU A 82 5.02 -22.03 4.78
C LEU A 82 3.97 -23.10 5.14
N LYS A 83 3.21 -22.89 6.23
CA LYS A 83 2.10 -23.80 6.60
C LYS A 83 1.03 -23.87 5.51
N ILE A 84 0.71 -22.74 4.88
CA ILE A 84 -0.22 -22.70 3.75
C ILE A 84 0.39 -23.47 2.56
N ALA A 85 1.65 -23.24 2.23
CA ALA A 85 2.33 -23.94 1.14
C ALA A 85 2.39 -25.47 1.37
N GLN A 86 2.53 -25.95 2.60
CA GLN A 86 2.57 -27.39 2.89
C GLN A 86 1.29 -28.13 2.45
N VAL A 87 0.13 -27.50 2.66
CA VAL A 87 -1.19 -28.07 2.34
C VAL A 87 -1.71 -27.67 0.96
N ALA A 88 -1.05 -26.74 0.27
CA ALA A 88 -1.40 -26.35 -1.08
C ALA A 88 -1.16 -27.51 -2.07
N PRO A 89 -1.99 -27.64 -3.12
CA PRO A 89 -1.67 -28.51 -4.24
C PRO A 89 -0.39 -28.04 -4.93
N GLU A 90 0.31 -28.97 -5.58
CA GLU A 90 1.40 -28.57 -6.47
C GLU A 90 0.85 -27.84 -7.70
N ASP A 91 1.55 -26.80 -8.11
CA ASP A 91 1.38 -26.17 -9.42
C ASP A 91 2.35 -26.84 -10.41
N PRO A 92 1.86 -27.66 -11.37
CA PRO A 92 2.72 -28.39 -12.30
C PRO A 92 3.56 -27.46 -13.20
N GLU A 93 3.06 -26.24 -13.45
CA GLU A 93 3.72 -25.24 -14.29
C GLU A 93 4.71 -24.37 -13.51
N TRP A 94 4.77 -24.53 -12.18
CA TRP A 94 5.75 -23.85 -11.36
C TRP A 94 7.16 -24.32 -11.68
N ARG A 95 7.97 -23.40 -12.17
CA ARG A 95 9.39 -23.65 -12.46
C ARG A 95 10.30 -23.11 -11.36
N ARG A 96 10.20 -21.80 -11.12
CA ARG A 96 10.96 -21.05 -10.11
C ARG A 96 10.49 -19.59 -10.06
N LEU A 97 10.87 -18.89 -9.00
CA LEU A 97 10.84 -17.44 -8.96
C LEU A 97 11.88 -16.83 -9.91
N ASN A 98 11.60 -15.59 -10.31
CA ASN A 98 12.55 -14.78 -11.05
C ASN A 98 13.80 -14.55 -10.20
N SER A 99 14.96 -14.96 -10.72
CA SER A 99 16.25 -14.76 -10.04
C SER A 99 16.95 -13.46 -10.45
N ARG A 100 16.40 -12.79 -11.46
CA ARG A 100 16.86 -11.50 -11.97
C ARG A 100 15.62 -10.67 -12.32
N PHE A 101 15.68 -9.41 -11.95
CA PHE A 101 14.69 -8.42 -12.38
C PHE A 101 15.32 -7.56 -13.46
N GLY A 102 14.48 -7.09 -14.39
CA GLY A 102 14.88 -6.02 -15.28
C GLY A 102 14.96 -4.72 -14.48
N GLU A 103 15.95 -3.89 -14.79
CA GLU A 103 16.03 -2.52 -14.28
C GLU A 103 15.63 -1.58 -15.41
N ALA A 104 14.76 -0.63 -15.12
CA ALA A 104 14.38 0.44 -16.03
C ALA A 104 14.42 1.78 -15.29
N PRO A 105 14.78 2.88 -15.95
CA PRO A 105 14.68 4.21 -15.35
C PRO A 105 13.25 4.49 -14.94
N ALA A 106 13.05 4.95 -13.70
CA ALA A 106 11.75 5.36 -13.18
C ALA A 106 11.60 6.89 -13.25
N GLU A 107 11.86 7.48 -14.42
CA GLU A 107 11.71 8.92 -14.64
C GLU A 107 10.23 9.29 -14.77
N GLY A 108 9.83 10.40 -14.13
CA GLY A 108 8.46 10.92 -14.21
C GLY A 108 7.40 10.21 -13.35
N TYR A 109 7.77 9.17 -12.59
CA TYR A 109 6.85 8.48 -11.67
C TYR A 109 6.82 9.05 -10.25
N ARG A 110 7.80 9.91 -9.89
CA ARG A 110 7.85 10.65 -8.63
C ARG A 110 7.74 12.14 -8.94
N ASP A 111 6.83 12.80 -8.23
CA ASP A 111 6.71 14.25 -8.20
C ASP A 111 7.16 14.74 -6.83
N ASP A 112 8.34 15.37 -6.78
CA ASP A 112 8.91 15.87 -5.53
C ASP A 112 8.03 16.97 -4.90
N ALA A 113 7.21 17.68 -5.71
CA ALA A 113 6.28 18.68 -5.19
C ALA A 113 5.16 18.04 -4.36
N LEU A 114 4.77 16.79 -4.65
CA LEU A 114 3.80 16.05 -3.84
C LEU A 114 4.40 15.58 -2.51
N GLU A 115 5.70 15.27 -2.48
CA GLU A 115 6.37 14.77 -1.28
C GLU A 115 6.62 15.87 -0.25
N THR A 116 6.81 17.11 -0.69
CA THR A 116 7.03 18.27 0.18
C THR A 116 5.77 19.10 0.39
N LEU A 117 4.61 18.65 -0.09
CA LEU A 117 3.38 19.42 -0.07
C LEU A 117 2.90 19.65 1.38
N ASP A 118 2.75 20.91 1.78
CA ASP A 118 2.30 21.24 3.12
C ASP A 118 0.78 21.08 3.26
N TYR A 119 0.32 20.65 4.44
CA TYR A 119 -1.11 20.48 4.70
C TYR A 119 -1.90 21.78 4.58
N GLY A 120 -1.30 22.92 4.96
CA GLY A 120 -1.90 24.24 4.80
C GLY A 120 -2.08 24.60 3.32
N GLU A 121 -1.08 24.31 2.48
CA GLU A 121 -1.16 24.51 1.03
C GLU A 121 -2.26 23.65 0.40
N ILE A 122 -2.46 22.41 0.87
CA ILE A 122 -3.55 21.54 0.41
C ILE A 122 -4.90 22.16 0.76
N VAL A 123 -5.07 22.58 2.02
CA VAL A 123 -6.32 23.21 2.49
C VAL A 123 -6.60 24.50 1.72
N GLU A 124 -5.59 25.33 1.51
CA GLU A 124 -5.71 26.59 0.76
C GLU A 124 -6.14 26.35 -0.69
N LYS A 125 -5.50 25.40 -1.38
CA LYS A 125 -5.84 25.04 -2.77
C LYS A 125 -7.27 24.52 -2.89
N ILE A 126 -7.68 23.64 -1.98
CA ILE A 126 -9.04 23.07 -1.98
C ILE A 126 -10.07 24.17 -1.67
N SER A 127 -9.80 25.01 -0.67
CA SER A 127 -10.71 26.10 -0.29
C SER A 127 -10.88 27.11 -1.42
N SER A 128 -9.79 27.45 -2.11
CA SER A 128 -9.80 28.34 -3.28
C SER A 128 -10.59 27.74 -4.44
N ALA A 129 -10.42 26.44 -4.71
CA ALA A 129 -11.17 25.74 -5.74
C ALA A 129 -12.68 25.71 -5.43
N THR A 130 -13.06 25.41 -4.19
CA THR A 130 -14.46 25.38 -3.76
C THR A 130 -15.12 26.77 -3.84
N ALA A 131 -14.40 27.83 -3.43
CA ALA A 131 -14.89 29.20 -3.54
C ALA A 131 -15.15 29.60 -4.99
N LEU A 132 -14.24 29.26 -5.91
CA LEU A 132 -14.41 29.53 -7.35
C LEU A 132 -15.65 28.83 -7.93
N VAL A 133 -15.90 27.57 -7.55
CA VAL A 133 -17.09 26.83 -8.01
C VAL A 133 -18.37 27.49 -7.52
N LYS A 134 -18.43 27.90 -6.24
CA LYS A 134 -19.59 28.60 -5.67
C LYS A 134 -19.87 29.95 -6.35
N ASP A 135 -18.83 30.71 -6.65
CA ASP A 135 -18.99 32.04 -7.27
C ASP A 135 -19.47 31.94 -8.73
N HIS A 136 -19.08 30.88 -9.44
CA HIS A 136 -19.38 30.69 -10.85
C HIS A 136 -20.79 30.14 -11.12
N ASP A 137 -21.37 29.37 -10.19
CA ASP A 137 -22.75 28.85 -10.31
C ASP A 137 -23.60 29.24 -9.09
N LYS A 138 -24.22 30.42 -9.19
CA LYS A 138 -25.16 30.96 -8.19
C LYS A 138 -26.47 30.17 -8.06
N GLY A 139 -26.68 29.15 -8.92
CA GLY A 139 -27.85 28.28 -8.95
C GLY A 139 -27.68 26.96 -8.19
N LEU A 140 -26.49 26.68 -7.65
CA LEU A 140 -26.29 25.61 -6.68
C LEU A 140 -27.01 26.01 -5.37
N GLY A 141 -28.27 25.62 -5.27
CA GLY A 141 -29.10 25.89 -4.09
C GLY A 141 -28.45 25.39 -2.82
N ARG A 142 -28.77 26.03 -1.69
CA ARG A 142 -28.33 25.51 -0.40
C ARG A 142 -29.02 24.16 -0.16
N PRO A 143 -28.42 23.18 0.54
CA PRO A 143 -29.06 21.90 0.83
C PRO A 143 -30.47 22.05 1.46
N GLU A 144 -30.69 23.14 2.17
CA GLU A 144 -31.95 23.57 2.80
C GLU A 144 -33.06 23.96 1.80
N ASP A 145 -32.73 24.23 0.53
CA ASP A 145 -33.68 24.46 -0.56
C ASP A 145 -34.27 23.14 -1.13
N TYR A 146 -33.65 21.99 -0.85
CA TYR A 146 -34.03 20.69 -1.41
C TYR A 146 -35.01 19.88 -0.53
N TRP A 147 -35.23 20.28 0.72
CA TRP A 147 -36.06 19.55 1.70
C TRP A 147 -37.39 20.23 2.08
N ARG A 148 -37.82 21.24 1.32
CA ARG A 148 -39.15 21.85 1.52
C ARG A 148 -40.23 21.06 0.78
N TRP A 149 -40.82 20.09 1.47
CA TRP A 149 -42.15 19.54 1.15
C TRP A 149 -43.13 19.94 2.25
#